data_AF-A0A534K7Q0-F1
#
_entry.id   AF-A0A534K7Q0-F1
#
_cell.length_a   1.000
_cell.length_b   1.000
_cell.length_c   1.000
_cell.angle_alpha   90.00
_cell.angle_beta   90.00
_cell.angle_gamma   90.00
#
_symmetry.space_group_name_H-M   'P 1'
#
loop_
_entity.id
_entity.type
_entity.pdbx_description
1 polymer ?
#
loop_
_entity_poly.entity_id
_entity_poly.type
_entity_poly.pdbx_seq_one_letter_code
_entity_poly.pdbx_strand_id
1 'polypeptide(L)'
;MSSRILRGKGGWFLVSEPSGMPPSRVRYFQFRDRATIAADGETIVFRFRRGGATVGWRGRAYRLHDMSGGRIRMTQDDREVVAGRVTPSGVRLDVVAPELLPIVRSLALVLALHSEDLSRVGGLGSA
;
A
#
# COMPACT_ATOMS: atom_id res chain seq x y z
N MET A 1 4.83 -16.92 9.74
CA MET A 1 5.85 -15.88 10.01
C MET A 1 5.15 -14.60 10.40
N SER A 2 5.29 -14.17 11.65
CA SER A 2 4.63 -12.97 12.18
C SER A 2 5.36 -11.71 11.65
N SER A 3 4.70 -10.90 10.82
CA SER A 3 5.26 -9.63 10.38
C SER A 3 5.19 -8.63 11.53
N ARG A 4 6.34 -8.18 12.04
CA ARG A 4 6.39 -7.23 13.14
C ARG A 4 6.36 -5.80 12.58
N ILE A 5 5.20 -5.15 12.67
CA ILE A 5 5.06 -3.73 12.39
C ILE A 5 5.36 -2.98 13.69
N LEU A 6 6.44 -2.21 13.73
CA LEU A 6 6.78 -1.39 14.90
C LEU A 6 6.44 0.07 14.62
N ARG A 7 5.62 0.69 15.48
CA ARG A 7 5.37 2.13 15.41
C ARG A 7 6.62 2.88 15.87
N GLY A 8 7.30 3.51 14.92
CA GLY A 8 8.48 4.34 15.14
C GLY A 8 8.14 5.79 15.49
N LYS A 9 9.18 6.60 15.77
CA LYS A 9 9.04 8.03 16.07
C LYS A 9 8.49 8.80 14.86
N GLY A 10 7.66 9.81 15.11
CA GLY A 10 7.16 10.74 14.07
C GLY A 10 6.07 10.19 13.14
N GLY A 11 5.39 9.11 13.53
CA GLY A 11 4.30 8.51 12.75
C GLY A 11 4.76 7.57 11.62
N TRP A 12 6.02 7.13 11.67
CA TRP A 12 6.54 6.09 10.80
C TRP A 12 6.25 4.70 11.38
N PHE A 13 5.99 3.73 10.51
CA PHE A 13 5.95 2.31 10.80
C PHE A 13 7.22 1.68 10.23
N LEU A 14 7.97 0.95 11.04
CA LEU A 14 9.06 0.11 10.55
C LEU A 14 8.47 -1.22 10.11
N VAL A 15 8.77 -1.63 8.88
CA VAL A 15 8.25 -2.85 8.27
C VAL A 15 9.42 -3.76 7.92
N SER A 16 9.42 -4.95 8.50
CA SER A 16 10.33 -6.02 8.07
C SER A 16 9.82 -6.60 6.76
N GLU A 17 10.58 -6.50 5.69
CA GLU A 17 10.24 -7.05 4.37
C GLU A 17 10.52 -8.57 4.30
N PRO A 18 10.15 -9.28 3.21
CA PRO A 18 10.53 -10.68 3.01
C PRO A 18 12.03 -10.94 3.20
N SER A 19 12.39 -12.19 3.54
CA SER A 19 13.77 -12.56 3.87
C SER A 19 14.76 -12.13 2.78
N GLY A 20 15.87 -11.51 3.20
CA GLY A 20 16.91 -10.99 2.30
C GLY A 20 16.68 -9.57 1.79
N MET A 21 15.52 -8.96 2.06
CA MET A 21 15.24 -7.56 1.69
C MET A 21 15.52 -6.61 2.87
N PRO A 22 16.06 -5.40 2.60
CA PRO A 22 16.25 -4.40 3.64
C PRO A 22 14.90 -3.97 4.24
N PRO A 23 14.85 -3.64 5.54
CA PRO A 23 13.63 -3.12 6.13
C PRO A 23 13.27 -1.78 5.52
N SER A 24 11.97 -1.51 5.49
CA SER A 24 11.37 -0.32 4.93
C SER A 24 10.63 0.45 6.01
N ARG A 25 10.31 1.71 5.72
CA ARG A 25 9.51 2.55 6.62
C ARG A 25 8.30 3.09 5.89
N VAL A 26 7.13 2.97 6.49
CA VAL A 26 5.87 3.49 5.96
C VAL A 26 5.41 4.67 6.79
N ARG A 27 4.90 5.72 6.16
CA ARG A 27 4.17 6.79 6.86
C ARG A 27 2.91 7.10 6.11
N TYR A 28 1.79 7.07 6.81
CA TYR A 28 0.47 7.41 6.27
C TYR A 28 0.00 8.73 6.90
N PHE A 29 -0.47 9.64 6.07
CA PHE A 29 -1.00 10.95 6.47
C PHE A 29 -2.49 10.99 6.14
N GLN A 30 -3.34 10.60 7.11
CA GLN A 30 -4.80 10.55 6.95
C GLN A 30 -5.37 11.87 6.40
N PHE A 31 -5.05 13.01 7.03
CA PHE A 31 -5.55 14.31 6.59
C PHE A 31 -4.95 14.86 5.28
N ARG A 32 -4.05 14.13 4.61
CA ARG A 32 -3.39 14.59 3.38
C ARG A 32 -3.51 13.60 2.23
N ASP A 33 -4.33 12.56 2.37
CA ASP A 33 -4.51 11.52 1.35
C ASP A 33 -3.17 11.04 0.77
N ARG A 34 -2.19 10.82 1.65
CA ARG A 34 -0.81 10.55 1.25
C ARG A 34 -0.21 9.44 2.07
N ALA A 35 0.46 8.52 1.40
CA ALA A 35 1.39 7.59 2.03
C ALA A 35 2.79 7.69 1.43
N THR A 36 3.78 7.36 2.24
CA THR A 36 5.18 7.31 1.84
C THR A 36 5.78 5.99 2.28
N ILE A 37 6.46 5.29 1.38
CA ILE A 37 7.33 4.14 1.69
C ILE A 37 8.77 4.60 1.44
N ALA A 38 9.63 4.49 2.44
CA ALA A 38 11.07 4.65 2.30
C ALA A 38 11.72 3.26 2.33
N ALA A 39 12.31 2.85 1.21
CA ALA A 39 12.92 1.54 1.03
C ALA A 39 14.21 1.68 0.22
N ASP A 40 15.30 1.11 0.71
CA ASP A 40 16.59 1.02 -0.01
C ASP A 40 17.09 2.36 -0.58
N GLY A 41 17.05 3.43 0.22
CA GLY A 41 17.44 4.79 -0.20
C GLY A 41 16.44 5.49 -1.13
N GLU A 42 15.45 4.78 -1.65
CA GLU A 42 14.37 5.32 -2.47
C GLU A 42 13.15 5.73 -1.63
N THR A 43 12.36 6.66 -2.17
CA THR A 43 11.09 7.10 -1.57
C THR A 43 9.96 6.96 -2.57
N ILE A 44 8.97 6.15 -2.21
CA ILE A 44 7.76 5.89 -2.98
C ILE A 44 6.63 6.70 -2.36
N VAL A 45 5.93 7.49 -3.15
CA VAL A 45 4.84 8.35 -2.66
C VAL A 45 3.52 7.98 -3.32
N PHE A 46 2.55 7.63 -2.50
CA PHE A 46 1.15 7.48 -2.89
C PHE A 46 0.45 8.81 -2.62
N ARG A 47 -0.17 9.38 -3.64
CA ARG A 47 -1.11 10.50 -3.48
C ARG A 47 -2.48 10.00 -3.89
N PHE A 48 -3.29 9.67 -2.89
CA PHE A 48 -4.65 9.22 -3.09
C PHE A 48 -5.52 10.40 -3.54
N ARG A 49 -6.37 10.14 -4.51
CA ARG A 49 -7.36 11.07 -5.04
C ARG A 49 -8.62 10.27 -5.37
N ARG A 50 -9.71 10.96 -5.70
CA ARG A 50 -10.90 10.31 -6.25
C ARG A 50 -10.51 9.48 -7.48
N GLY A 51 -10.78 8.17 -7.44
CA GLY A 51 -10.41 7.24 -8.52
C GLY A 51 -9.07 6.50 -8.33
N GLY A 52 -8.36 6.67 -7.21
CA GLY A 52 -7.18 5.88 -6.83
C GLY A 52 -5.90 6.72 -6.61
N ALA A 53 -4.74 6.16 -6.96
CA ALA A 53 -3.44 6.83 -6.82
C ALA A 53 -2.47 6.50 -7.97
N THR A 54 -1.63 7.45 -8.35
CA THR A 54 -0.48 7.21 -9.22
C THR A 54 0.80 7.19 -8.39
N VAL A 55 1.68 6.24 -8.67
CA VAL A 55 2.89 5.96 -7.89
C VAL A 55 4.06 5.76 -8.83
N GLY A 56 5.18 6.43 -8.58
CA GLY A 56 6.44 6.20 -9.28
C GLY A 56 7.40 5.40 -8.41
N TRP A 57 8.05 4.37 -8.97
CA TRP A 57 9.13 3.64 -8.30
C TRP A 57 10.03 2.93 -9.31
N ARG A 58 11.37 3.00 -9.13
CA ARG A 58 12.37 2.40 -10.03
C ARG A 58 12.13 2.70 -11.52
N GLY A 59 11.80 3.96 -11.83
CA GLY A 59 11.51 4.41 -13.20
C GLY A 59 10.19 3.91 -13.81
N ARG A 60 9.35 3.21 -13.02
CA ARG A 60 8.05 2.69 -13.46
C ARG A 60 6.92 3.50 -12.85
N ALA A 61 5.85 3.67 -13.63
CA ALA A 61 4.61 4.29 -13.18
C ALA A 61 3.56 3.22 -12.93
N TYR A 62 2.98 3.24 -11.73
CA TYR A 62 1.92 2.36 -11.31
C TYR A 62 0.65 3.17 -11.02
N ARG A 63 -0.50 2.58 -11.31
CA ARG A 63 -1.81 3.13 -10.98
C ARG A 63 -2.53 2.18 -10.04
N LEU A 64 -2.71 2.62 -8.80
CA LEU A 64 -3.67 2.03 -7.88
C LEU A 64 -5.06 2.53 -8.28
N HIS A 65 -5.98 1.62 -8.51
CA HIS A 65 -7.37 1.94 -8.82
C HIS A 65 -8.15 2.25 -7.54
N ASP A 66 -9.36 2.81 -7.71
CA ASP A 66 -10.26 3.02 -6.58
C ASP A 66 -10.48 1.70 -5.81
N MET A 67 -10.40 1.80 -4.49
CA MET A 67 -10.59 0.70 -3.56
C MET A 67 -11.96 0.76 -2.88
N SER A 68 -12.82 1.72 -3.23
CA SER A 68 -14.23 1.71 -2.84
C SER A 68 -14.88 0.39 -3.27
N GLY A 69 -15.55 -0.30 -2.33
CA GLY A 69 -16.01 -1.68 -2.50
C GLY A 69 -15.00 -2.79 -2.16
N GLY A 70 -13.81 -2.44 -1.67
CA GLY A 70 -12.88 -3.39 -1.05
C GLY A 70 -12.02 -4.20 -2.03
N ARG A 71 -12.12 -3.95 -3.35
CA ARG A 71 -11.25 -4.58 -4.35
C ARG A 71 -9.91 -3.84 -4.43
N ILE A 72 -8.81 -4.58 -4.45
CA ILE A 72 -7.47 -4.02 -4.66
C ILE A 72 -7.04 -4.34 -6.08
N ARG A 73 -6.67 -3.31 -6.84
CA ARG A 73 -6.11 -3.45 -8.18
C ARG A 73 -5.05 -2.39 -8.43
N MET A 74 -3.87 -2.82 -8.86
CA MET A 74 -2.81 -1.94 -9.31
C MET A 74 -2.31 -2.37 -10.69
N THR A 75 -2.11 -1.41 -11.58
CA THR A 75 -1.65 -1.67 -12.95
C THR A 75 -0.36 -0.91 -13.27
N GLN A 76 0.47 -1.48 -14.14
CA GLN A 76 1.54 -0.80 -14.86
C GLN A 76 1.21 -0.92 -16.35
N ASP A 77 1.11 0.19 -17.08
CA ASP A 77 0.83 0.19 -18.54
C ASP A 77 -0.34 -0.76 -18.92
N ASP A 78 -1.45 -0.64 -18.20
CA ASP A 78 -2.67 -1.48 -18.27
C ASP A 78 -2.53 -2.97 -17.89
N ARG A 79 -1.31 -3.47 -17.68
CA ARG A 79 -1.08 -4.80 -17.10
C ARG A 79 -1.34 -4.77 -15.60
N GLU A 80 -2.14 -5.71 -15.11
CA GLU A 80 -2.34 -5.90 -13.67
C GLU A 80 -1.06 -6.44 -13.02
N VAL A 81 -0.57 -5.72 -12.03
CA VAL A 81 0.66 -6.05 -11.27
C VAL A 81 0.35 -6.35 -9.80
N VAL A 82 -0.80 -5.90 -9.29
CA VAL A 82 -1.30 -6.30 -7.97
C VAL A 82 -2.80 -6.50 -8.05
N ALA A 83 -3.27 -7.59 -7.48
CA ALA A 83 -4.68 -7.87 -7.30
C ALA A 83 -4.93 -8.44 -5.90
N GLY A 84 -6.08 -8.12 -5.34
CA GLY A 84 -6.47 -8.65 -4.05
C GLY A 84 -7.76 -8.05 -3.53
N ARG A 85 -7.96 -8.16 -2.22
CA ARG A 85 -9.14 -7.66 -1.53
C ARG A 85 -8.84 -7.18 -0.12
N VAL A 86 -9.63 -6.24 0.33
CA VAL A 86 -9.76 -5.87 1.73
C VAL A 86 -10.44 -7.00 2.48
N THR A 87 -10.02 -7.22 3.72
CA THR A 87 -10.55 -8.22 4.65
C THR A 87 -10.76 -7.56 6.00
N PRO A 88 -11.57 -8.13 6.90
CA PRO A 88 -11.73 -7.60 8.26
C PRO A 88 -10.41 -7.44 9.03
N SER A 89 -9.38 -8.23 8.70
CA SER A 89 -8.06 -8.20 9.33
C SER A 89 -7.00 -7.39 8.56
N GLY A 90 -7.39 -6.60 7.55
CA GLY A 90 -6.45 -5.82 6.71
C GLY A 90 -6.64 -6.12 5.23
N VAL A 91 -5.58 -6.52 4.52
CA VAL A 91 -5.64 -6.82 3.09
C VAL A 91 -5.07 -8.19 2.76
N ARG A 92 -5.61 -8.83 1.73
CA ARG A 92 -5.09 -10.04 1.13
C ARG A 92 -4.71 -9.74 -0.32
N LEU A 93 -3.45 -9.92 -0.67
CA LEU A 93 -2.95 -9.77 -2.03
C LEU A 93 -2.83 -11.17 -2.64
N ASP A 94 -3.58 -11.41 -3.72
CA ASP A 94 -3.62 -12.71 -4.41
C ASP A 94 -2.62 -12.73 -5.58
N VAL A 95 -2.36 -11.57 -6.18
CA VAL A 95 -1.36 -11.38 -7.24
C VAL A 95 -0.44 -10.23 -6.83
N VAL A 96 0.88 -10.45 -6.92
CA VAL A 96 1.91 -9.41 -6.77
C VAL A 96 3.00 -9.69 -7.79
N ALA A 97 3.25 -8.74 -8.68
CA ALA A 97 4.30 -8.87 -9.69
C ALA A 97 5.69 -8.91 -9.01
N PRO A 98 6.64 -9.71 -9.54
CA PRO A 98 7.95 -9.94 -8.91
C PRO A 98 8.71 -8.66 -8.54
N GLU A 99 8.61 -7.63 -9.38
CA GLU A 99 9.24 -6.33 -9.17
C GLU A 99 8.77 -5.61 -7.90
N LEU A 100 7.57 -5.91 -7.40
CA LEU A 100 6.97 -5.33 -6.20
C LEU A 100 7.21 -6.15 -4.93
N LEU A 101 7.70 -7.38 -5.04
CA LEU A 101 8.02 -8.24 -3.90
C LEU A 101 8.97 -7.60 -2.87
N PRO A 102 9.97 -6.79 -3.25
CA PRO A 102 10.86 -6.15 -2.28
C PRO A 102 10.16 -5.22 -1.28
N ILE A 103 8.96 -4.71 -1.61
CA ILE A 103 8.19 -3.77 -0.79
C ILE A 103 6.80 -4.31 -0.45
N VAL A 104 6.54 -5.60 -0.66
CA VAL A 104 5.19 -6.16 -0.61
C VAL A 104 4.50 -5.95 0.74
N ARG A 105 5.23 -6.02 1.85
CA ARG A 105 4.64 -5.81 3.18
C ARG A 105 4.35 -4.34 3.44
N SER A 106 5.22 -3.44 2.98
CA SER A 106 4.94 -2.00 3.02
C SER A 106 3.75 -1.62 2.16
N LEU A 107 3.67 -2.19 0.96
CA LEU A 107 2.55 -1.98 0.05
C LEU A 107 1.25 -2.46 0.71
N ALA A 108 1.23 -3.68 1.26
CA ALA A 108 0.07 -4.20 1.97
C ALA A 108 -0.34 -3.29 3.14
N LEU A 109 0.63 -2.77 3.92
CA LEU A 109 0.34 -1.84 5.02
C LEU A 109 -0.27 -0.53 4.52
N VAL A 110 0.26 0.06 3.45
CA VAL A 110 -0.30 1.28 2.84
C VAL A 110 -1.74 1.05 2.39
N LEU A 111 -2.01 -0.07 1.72
CA LEU A 111 -3.34 -0.42 1.23
C LEU A 111 -4.33 -0.66 2.37
N ALA A 112 -3.89 -1.31 3.46
CA ALA A 112 -4.71 -1.52 4.65
C ALA A 112 -5.07 -0.19 5.33
N LEU A 113 -4.09 0.68 5.56
CA LEU A 113 -4.31 2.00 6.16
C LEU A 113 -5.23 2.86 5.30
N HIS A 114 -5.06 2.83 3.97
CA HIS A 114 -5.94 3.55 3.06
C HIS A 114 -7.37 3.01 3.09
N SER A 115 -7.54 1.69 3.12
CA SER A 115 -8.86 1.08 3.24
C SER A 115 -9.56 1.45 4.55
N GLU A 116 -8.85 1.46 5.68
CA GLU A 116 -9.43 1.87 6.95
C GLU A 116 -9.90 3.34 6.91
N ASP A 117 -9.15 4.20 6.24
CA ASP A 117 -9.48 5.60 6.03
C ASP A 117 -10.76 5.75 5.20
N LEU A 118 -10.87 5.02 4.07
CA LEU A 118 -12.08 4.97 3.24
C LEU A 118 -13.31 4.50 4.02
N SER A 119 -13.16 3.51 4.91
CA SER A 119 -14.25 3.05 5.78
C SER A 119 -14.72 4.14 6.75
N ARG A 120 -13.80 4.93 7.30
CA ARG A 120 -14.14 6.00 8.26
C ARG A 120 -14.89 7.16 7.60
N VAL A 121 -14.59 7.47 6.34
CA VAL A 121 -15.22 8.57 5.59
C VAL A 121 -16.52 8.10 4.91
N GLY A 122 -16.94 6.84 5.10
CA GLY A 122 -18.22 6.30 4.62
C GLY A 122 -18.20 5.68 3.22
N GLY A 123 -17.02 5.41 2.66
CA GLY A 123 -16.85 4.88 1.30
C GLY A 123 -16.90 3.34 1.17
N LEU A 124 -16.97 2.61 2.28
CA LEU A 124 -17.11 1.15 2.30
C LEU A 124 -18.44 0.80 2.96
N GLY A 125 -19.50 0.79 2.15
CA GLY A 125 -20.79 0.25 2.55
C GLY A 125 -20.61 -1.19 3.02
N SER A 126 -21.04 -1.45 4.25
CA SER A 126 -21.14 -2.79 4.82
C SER A 126 -21.94 -3.67 3.87
N ALA A 127 -21.30 -4.69 3.33
CA ALA A 127 -21.95 -5.81 2.67
C ALA A 127 -22.19 -6.93 3.69
#